data_AF-A0A3D3L9N2-F1
#
_entry.id   AF-A0A3D3L9N2-F1
#
_cell.length_a   1.000
_cell.length_b   1.000
_cell.length_c   1.000
_cell.angle_alpha   90.00
_cell.angle_beta   90.00
_cell.angle_gamma   90.00
#
_symmetry.space_group_name_H-M   'P 1'
#
loop_
_entity.id
_entity.type
_entity.pdbx_description
1 polymer ?
#
loop_
_entity_poly.entity_id
_entity_poly.type
_entity_poly.pdbx_seq_one_letter_code
_entity_poly.pdbx_strand_id
1 'polypeptide(L)'
;MTRSGTAILLAALLLAAHAPAQEKSAEPLGTDFLRFVEDENETSLQTVLATYERADGVRAALAGAVHIADKAYFDDLNERFKKYDAVLYEMVGGPYPKKKAARAQEAADGHHEEGDGGRLQWVGQMQEMMRKMLQLEGQMACVNYGAPNFIHADMTTEGFFQSQEEKQETFLTLWLKSIQAQNSRTDARPQPGMAELLRILMSGDSATEMKRVIGREFDSVEEILAGVEAGGGTTIIGERNRHALEVLDREIAAGKKNLAVFYGAAHLPDMEKRLLERGFKLIRVEHLKAWLLKP
;
A
#
# COMPACT_ATOMS: atom_id res chain seq x y z
N MET A 1 -0.45 -79.97 22.08
CA MET A 1 -0.93 -79.17 23.23
C MET A 1 0.29 -78.97 24.13
N THR A 2 0.87 -77.80 24.41
CA THR A 2 0.42 -76.41 24.51
C THR A 2 1.66 -75.49 24.58
N ARG A 3 1.58 -74.31 23.96
CA ARG A 3 2.19 -72.98 24.25
C ARG A 3 3.71 -72.91 24.59
N SER A 4 4.56 -72.28 23.76
CA SER A 4 4.74 -70.82 23.53
C SER A 4 5.55 -70.13 24.63
N GLY A 5 6.67 -69.50 24.23
CA GLY A 5 7.41 -68.58 25.10
C GLY A 5 8.85 -68.28 24.64
N THR A 6 9.00 -67.11 24.01
CA THR A 6 10.12 -66.18 24.23
C THR A 6 11.50 -66.51 23.64
N ALA A 7 11.89 -65.79 22.58
CA ALA A 7 13.12 -64.99 22.49
C ALA A 7 13.47 -64.67 21.02
N ILE A 8 12.84 -63.64 20.44
CA ILE A 8 13.43 -62.90 19.32
C ILE A 8 13.24 -61.42 19.63
N LEU A 9 14.19 -60.85 20.37
CA LEU A 9 14.41 -59.42 20.42
C LEU A 9 15.92 -59.21 20.35
N LEU A 10 16.33 -58.17 19.61
CA LEU A 10 17.70 -57.77 19.23
C LEU A 10 18.18 -58.27 17.87
N ALA A 11 17.81 -57.55 16.81
CA ALA A 11 18.74 -56.99 15.81
C ALA A 11 17.94 -56.30 14.68
N ALA A 12 17.41 -55.11 14.94
CA ALA A 12 16.88 -54.23 13.90
C ALA A 12 16.94 -52.77 14.35
N LEU A 13 18.15 -52.32 14.70
CA LEU A 13 18.50 -50.90 14.72
C LEU A 13 19.68 -50.73 13.77
N LEU A 14 19.41 -50.08 12.64
CA LEU A 14 20.32 -49.33 11.74
C LEU A 14 19.87 -49.46 10.28
N LEU A 15 18.73 -48.84 9.97
CA LEU A 15 18.51 -48.20 8.67
C LEU A 15 17.67 -46.95 8.95
N ALA A 16 18.35 -45.87 9.32
CA ALA A 16 17.79 -44.53 9.24
C ALA A 16 17.61 -44.22 7.75
N ALA A 17 16.41 -44.48 7.23
CA ALA A 17 15.98 -43.98 5.94
C ALA A 17 16.02 -42.45 6.02
N HIS A 18 16.93 -41.83 5.26
CA HIS A 18 16.80 -40.42 4.88
C HIS A 18 15.52 -40.29 4.06
N ALA A 19 14.43 -39.91 4.73
CA ALA A 19 13.26 -39.40 4.04
C ALA A 19 13.68 -38.07 3.38
N PRO A 20 13.43 -37.87 2.07
CA PRO A 20 13.61 -36.56 1.48
C PRO A 20 12.67 -35.60 2.23
N ALA A 21 13.23 -34.52 2.75
CA ALA A 21 12.44 -33.43 3.29
C ALA A 21 11.47 -32.98 2.20
N GLN A 22 10.18 -33.17 2.47
CA GLN A 22 9.10 -32.72 1.60
C GLN A 22 9.21 -31.19 1.57
N GLU A 23 9.76 -30.64 0.50
CA GLU A 23 9.73 -29.20 0.25
C GLU A 23 8.27 -28.78 0.32
N LYS A 24 7.98 -28.01 1.37
CA LYS A 24 6.69 -27.36 1.55
C LYS A 24 6.51 -26.52 0.29
N SER A 25 5.62 -26.96 -0.60
CA SER A 25 5.28 -26.22 -1.82
C SER A 25 4.97 -24.80 -1.40
N ALA A 26 5.79 -23.84 -1.82
CA ALA A 26 5.56 -22.45 -1.55
C ALA A 26 4.16 -22.13 -2.08
N GLU A 27 3.26 -21.74 -1.18
CA GLU A 27 2.02 -21.12 -1.61
C GLU A 27 2.37 -19.94 -2.53
N PRO A 28 1.57 -19.66 -3.58
CA PRO A 28 1.81 -18.49 -4.40
C PRO A 28 1.93 -17.28 -3.47
N LEU A 29 3.06 -16.56 -3.56
CA LEU A 29 3.26 -15.33 -2.82
C LEU A 29 2.18 -14.35 -3.30
N GLY A 30 1.04 -14.31 -2.60
CA GLY A 30 0.01 -13.31 -2.81
C GLY A 30 0.49 -11.96 -2.27
N THR A 31 0.34 -10.91 -3.05
CA THR A 31 0.68 -9.54 -2.75
C THR A 31 -0.58 -8.82 -2.32
N ASP A 32 -1.05 -9.12 -1.12
CA ASP A 32 -2.15 -8.39 -0.51
C ASP A 32 -1.66 -6.95 -0.22
N PHE A 33 -2.01 -6.00 -1.09
CA PHE A 33 -1.33 -4.69 -1.17
C PHE A 33 -1.71 -3.76 -0.03
N LEU A 34 -2.93 -3.91 0.48
CA LEU A 34 -3.44 -3.29 1.70
C LEU A 34 -4.39 -4.27 2.38
N ARG A 35 -4.23 -4.50 3.68
CA ARG A 35 -5.10 -5.42 4.39
C ARG A 35 -5.37 -4.99 5.82
N PHE A 36 -6.59 -5.24 6.27
CA PHE A 36 -6.94 -5.10 7.67
C PHE A 36 -6.94 -6.49 8.35
N VAL A 37 -6.05 -6.67 9.33
CA VAL A 37 -5.88 -7.93 10.05
C VAL A 37 -6.40 -7.74 11.48
N GLU A 38 -7.40 -8.54 11.84
CA GLU A 38 -7.91 -8.66 13.21
C GLU A 38 -7.63 -10.08 13.72
N ASP A 39 -6.74 -10.20 14.71
CA ASP A 39 -6.52 -11.45 15.46
C ASP A 39 -6.70 -11.23 16.98
N GLU A 40 -6.63 -12.33 17.75
CA GLU A 40 -6.87 -12.30 19.21
C GLU A 40 -5.88 -11.42 20.00
N ASN A 41 -4.71 -11.11 19.42
CA ASN A 41 -3.62 -10.39 20.08
C ASN A 41 -3.36 -9.02 19.48
N GLU A 42 -3.71 -8.82 18.21
CA GLU A 42 -3.35 -7.63 17.46
C GLU A 42 -4.39 -7.29 16.39
N THR A 43 -4.68 -6.00 16.27
CA THR A 43 -5.43 -5.47 15.14
C THR A 43 -4.58 -4.46 14.39
N SER A 44 -4.46 -4.60 13.08
CA SER A 44 -3.60 -3.73 12.29
C SER A 44 -4.07 -3.52 10.86
N LEU A 45 -3.84 -2.31 10.35
CA LEU A 45 -3.88 -2.02 8.91
C LEU A 45 -2.46 -2.18 8.38
N GLN A 46 -2.27 -2.98 7.35
CA GLN A 46 -0.95 -3.32 6.82
C GLN A 46 -0.84 -2.97 5.34
N THR A 47 0.26 -2.33 4.94
CA THR A 47 0.63 -2.12 3.53
C THR A 47 1.72 -3.09 3.11
N VAL A 48 1.88 -3.32 1.81
CA VAL A 48 2.91 -4.23 1.32
C VAL A 48 4.24 -3.54 1.01
N LEU A 49 5.33 -4.29 1.19
CA LEU A 49 6.61 -4.08 0.54
C LEU A 49 6.97 -5.36 -0.22
N ALA A 50 6.61 -5.40 -1.51
CA ALA A 50 6.80 -6.56 -2.38
C ALA A 50 8.03 -6.37 -3.26
N THR A 51 9.02 -7.24 -3.16
CA THR A 51 10.25 -7.16 -3.95
C THR A 51 10.21 -8.14 -5.11
N TYR A 52 10.49 -7.63 -6.30
CA TYR A 52 10.59 -8.40 -7.52
C TYR A 52 12.01 -8.34 -8.07
N GLU A 53 12.44 -9.42 -8.69
CA GLU A 53 13.76 -9.54 -9.30
C GLU A 53 13.64 -9.98 -10.76
N ARG A 54 14.42 -9.37 -11.63
CA ARG A 54 14.55 -9.73 -13.05
C ARG A 54 15.85 -10.49 -13.26
N ALA A 55 15.92 -11.31 -14.32
CA ALA A 55 17.05 -12.21 -14.59
C ALA A 55 18.43 -11.52 -14.73
N ASP A 56 18.46 -10.21 -15.01
CA ASP A 56 19.66 -9.38 -15.08
C ASP A 56 20.11 -8.82 -13.72
N GLY A 57 19.53 -9.34 -12.62
CA GLY A 57 19.83 -8.99 -11.23
C GLY A 57 19.22 -7.67 -10.77
N VAL A 58 18.40 -7.00 -11.61
CA VAL A 58 17.69 -5.78 -11.21
C VAL A 58 16.55 -6.14 -10.25
N ARG A 59 16.45 -5.41 -9.15
CA ARG A 59 15.37 -5.49 -8.17
C ARG A 59 14.52 -4.23 -8.19
N ALA A 60 13.21 -4.43 -8.20
CA ALA A 60 12.21 -3.39 -8.05
C ALA A 60 11.28 -3.78 -6.90
N ALA A 61 11.12 -2.93 -5.90
CA ALA A 61 10.17 -3.11 -4.82
C ALA A 61 8.93 -2.24 -5.05
N LEU A 62 7.72 -2.81 -4.91
CA LEU A 62 6.49 -2.05 -4.79
C LEU A 62 6.22 -1.81 -3.29
N ALA A 63 6.25 -0.55 -2.88
CA ALA A 63 6.01 -0.12 -1.51
C ALA A 63 4.67 0.62 -1.44
N GLY A 64 3.68 0.01 -0.77
CA GLY A 64 2.34 0.57 -0.62
C GLY A 64 2.32 1.76 0.32
N ALA A 65 1.65 2.83 -0.08
CA ALA A 65 1.44 4.01 0.73
C ALA A 65 -0.01 4.13 1.19
N VAL A 66 -0.17 4.66 2.40
CA VAL A 66 -1.42 5.23 2.92
C VAL A 66 -1.12 6.66 3.38
N HIS A 67 -2.11 7.56 3.25
CA HIS A 67 -1.90 8.99 3.53
C HIS A 67 -1.82 9.31 5.01
N ILE A 68 -2.42 8.49 5.87
CA ILE A 68 -2.37 8.62 7.33
C ILE A 68 -2.00 7.29 7.96
N ALA A 69 -1.03 7.31 8.87
CA ALA A 69 -0.52 6.11 9.55
C ALA A 69 0.14 6.48 10.89
N ASP A 70 0.47 5.47 11.70
CA ASP A 70 1.24 5.70 12.93
C ASP A 70 2.63 6.24 12.57
N LYS A 71 3.19 7.14 13.37
CA LYS A 71 4.50 7.74 13.07
C LYS A 71 5.61 6.70 12.84
N ALA A 72 5.59 5.62 13.64
CA ALA A 72 6.57 4.54 13.55
C ALA A 72 6.60 3.85 12.17
N TYR A 73 5.48 3.82 11.46
CA TYR A 73 5.40 3.30 10.10
C TYR A 73 6.24 4.13 9.13
N PHE A 74 6.09 5.46 9.17
CA PHE A 74 6.85 6.35 8.30
C PHE A 74 8.35 6.38 8.67
N ASP A 75 8.67 6.27 9.97
CA ASP A 75 10.05 6.15 10.43
C ASP A 75 10.72 4.87 9.88
N ASP A 76 10.02 3.71 9.94
CA ASP A 76 10.51 2.45 9.36
C ASP A 76 10.69 2.54 7.84
N LEU A 77 9.73 3.16 7.12
CA LEU A 77 9.84 3.41 5.68
C LEU A 77 11.08 4.25 5.35
N ASN A 78 11.31 5.35 6.07
CA ASN A 78 12.47 6.21 5.84
C ASN A 78 13.80 5.44 6.03
N GLU A 79 13.89 4.55 7.02
CA GLU A 79 15.08 3.72 7.23
C GLU A 79 15.26 2.67 6.12
N ARG A 80 14.17 2.04 5.66
CA ARG A 80 14.20 1.08 4.54
C ARG A 80 14.61 1.76 3.24
N PHE A 81 14.08 2.94 2.96
CA PHE A 81 14.32 3.68 1.72
C PHE A 81 15.78 4.06 1.50
N LYS A 82 16.60 4.18 2.55
CA LYS A 82 18.06 4.39 2.44
C LYS A 82 18.81 3.27 1.73
N LYS A 83 18.21 2.07 1.64
CA LYS A 83 18.83 0.88 1.04
C LYS A 83 18.66 0.80 -0.48
N TYR A 84 17.84 1.67 -1.06
CA TYR A 84 17.55 1.69 -2.49
C TYR A 84 18.37 2.76 -3.21
N ASP A 85 18.82 2.42 -4.41
CA ASP A 85 19.56 3.33 -5.29
C ASP A 85 18.69 4.48 -5.79
N ALA A 86 17.37 4.23 -5.87
CA ALA A 86 16.32 5.17 -6.22
C ALA A 86 14.97 4.75 -5.60
N VAL A 87 14.21 5.73 -5.09
CA VAL A 87 12.83 5.59 -4.64
C VAL A 87 11.97 6.49 -5.51
N LEU A 88 11.19 5.87 -6.39
CA LEU A 88 10.26 6.53 -7.30
C LEU A 88 8.98 6.82 -6.53
N TYR A 89 8.56 8.07 -6.46
CA TYR A 89 7.41 8.45 -5.65
C TYR A 89 6.31 9.16 -6.42
N GLU A 90 5.08 8.91 -5.96
CA GLU A 90 3.83 9.52 -6.42
C GLU A 90 3.68 10.95 -5.88
N MET A 91 3.38 11.92 -6.76
CA MET A 91 3.00 13.29 -6.41
C MET A 91 2.49 14.05 -7.65
N VAL A 92 1.17 14.05 -7.89
CA VAL A 92 0.59 14.91 -8.95
C VAL A 92 0.85 16.37 -8.61
N GLY A 93 1.33 17.13 -9.58
CA GLY A 93 1.67 18.54 -9.40
C GLY A 93 3.16 18.84 -9.35
N GLY A 94 4.01 17.83 -9.47
CA GLY A 94 5.44 17.98 -9.73
C GLY A 94 6.35 17.58 -8.56
N PRO A 95 7.67 17.75 -8.72
CA PRO A 95 8.65 17.29 -7.74
C PRO A 95 8.53 18.07 -6.42
N TYR A 96 8.87 17.40 -5.32
CA TYR A 96 8.81 17.98 -3.99
C TYR A 96 9.75 19.20 -3.93
N PRO A 97 9.28 20.38 -3.50
CA PRO A 97 10.10 21.59 -3.56
C PRO A 97 11.36 21.44 -2.68
N LYS A 98 12.55 21.48 -3.30
CA LYS A 98 13.84 21.41 -2.57
C LYS A 98 13.98 22.49 -1.48
N LYS A 99 13.24 23.62 -1.60
CA LYS A 99 13.20 24.69 -0.59
C LYS A 99 12.42 24.32 0.69
N LYS A 100 11.49 23.35 0.65
CA LYS A 100 10.79 22.84 1.84
C LYS A 100 11.59 21.78 2.61
N ALA A 101 12.53 21.08 1.98
CA ALA A 101 13.43 20.14 2.66
C ALA A 101 14.33 20.82 3.71
N ALA A 102 14.71 22.09 3.50
CA ALA A 102 15.44 22.91 4.47
C ALA A 102 14.54 23.56 5.54
N ARG A 103 13.22 23.53 5.35
CA ARG A 103 12.22 24.21 6.20
C ARG A 103 11.27 23.25 6.93
N ALA A 104 11.39 21.94 6.67
CA ALA A 104 10.64 20.89 7.38
C ALA A 104 10.95 20.82 8.88
N GLN A 105 12.00 21.52 9.33
CA GLN A 105 12.32 21.69 10.75
C GLN A 105 11.61 22.90 11.39
N GLU A 106 10.96 23.76 10.59
CA GLU A 106 10.28 24.98 11.06
C GLU A 106 8.76 25.01 10.78
N ALA A 107 8.21 24.10 9.97
CA ALA A 107 6.78 24.05 9.67
C ALA A 107 6.03 23.09 10.61
N ALA A 108 6.19 23.29 11.92
CA ALA A 108 5.21 22.83 12.91
C ALA A 108 4.04 23.84 13.06
N ASP A 109 4.17 25.04 12.50
CA ASP A 109 3.13 26.06 12.49
C ASP A 109 2.68 26.34 11.07
N GLY A 110 1.39 26.08 10.83
CA GLY A 110 0.80 25.97 9.50
C GLY A 110 0.88 27.24 8.68
N HIS A 111 1.30 27.11 7.42
CA HIS A 111 0.95 28.06 6.37
C HIS A 111 0.76 27.35 5.03
N HIS A 112 -0.43 27.55 4.48
CA HIS A 112 -0.91 27.13 3.18
C HIS A 112 -0.14 27.85 2.06
N GLU A 113 0.20 27.15 0.97
CA GLU A 113 0.54 27.81 -0.29
C GLU A 113 -0.76 28.09 -1.05
N GLU A 114 -0.95 29.36 -1.39
CA GLU A 114 -2.07 29.89 -2.15
C GLU A 114 -1.90 29.52 -3.63
N GLY A 115 -2.72 28.57 -4.09
CA GLY A 115 -2.97 28.30 -5.50
C GLY A 115 -4.43 27.92 -5.68
N ASP A 116 -5.18 28.75 -6.42
CA ASP A 116 -6.54 28.58 -6.97
C ASP A 116 -7.46 27.53 -6.31
N GLY A 117 -7.57 27.57 -4.97
CA GLY A 117 -7.91 26.38 -4.17
C GLY A 117 -9.27 26.38 -3.48
N GLY A 118 -10.18 27.30 -3.81
CA GLY A 118 -11.44 27.46 -3.06
C GLY A 118 -12.33 26.20 -3.02
N ARG A 119 -12.24 25.33 -4.04
CA ARG A 119 -13.04 24.08 -4.11
C ARG A 119 -12.38 22.85 -3.49
N LEU A 120 -11.11 22.91 -3.10
CA LEU A 120 -10.38 21.76 -2.53
C LEU A 120 -9.92 21.98 -1.07
N GLN A 121 -10.06 23.20 -0.54
CA GLN A 121 -9.74 23.53 0.87
C GLN A 121 -10.50 22.66 1.88
N TRP A 122 -11.76 22.33 1.59
CA TRP A 122 -12.56 21.46 2.46
C TRP A 122 -11.99 20.03 2.55
N VAL A 123 -11.34 19.53 1.50
CA VAL A 123 -10.70 18.21 1.47
C VAL A 123 -9.48 18.21 2.40
N GLY A 124 -8.64 19.24 2.32
CA GLY A 124 -7.49 19.40 3.21
C GLY A 124 -7.91 19.51 4.70
N GLN A 125 -8.97 20.28 4.99
CA GLN A 125 -9.52 20.37 6.35
C GLN A 125 -10.10 19.05 6.86
N MET A 126 -10.79 18.29 6.00
CA MET A 126 -11.32 16.97 6.33
C MET A 126 -10.19 15.99 6.66
N GLN A 127 -9.11 15.98 5.86
CA GLN A 127 -7.94 15.13 6.12
C GLN A 127 -7.28 15.46 7.46
N GLU A 128 -7.11 16.75 7.77
CA GLU A 128 -6.54 17.22 9.04
C GLU A 128 -7.41 16.81 10.25
N MET A 129 -8.73 16.94 10.12
CA MET A 129 -9.67 16.53 11.16
C MET A 129 -9.63 15.02 11.39
N MET A 130 -9.65 14.22 10.32
CA MET A 130 -9.54 12.77 10.39
C MET A 130 -8.23 12.32 11.03
N ARG A 131 -7.11 12.94 10.65
CA ARG A 131 -5.80 12.68 11.25
C ARG A 131 -5.83 12.88 12.77
N LYS A 132 -6.36 14.03 13.23
CA LYS A 132 -6.45 14.37 14.66
C LYS A 132 -7.37 13.41 15.41
N MET A 133 -8.55 13.13 14.85
CA MET A 133 -9.52 12.21 15.45
C MET A 133 -8.92 10.81 15.62
N LEU A 134 -8.20 10.33 14.61
CA LEU A 134 -7.58 9.01 14.62
C LEU A 134 -6.22 8.99 15.32
N GLN A 135 -5.68 10.13 15.77
CA GLN A 135 -4.34 10.21 16.37
C GLN A 135 -3.25 9.58 15.48
N LEU A 136 -3.31 9.88 14.18
CA LEU A 136 -2.36 9.41 13.17
C LEU A 136 -1.47 10.57 12.71
N GLU A 137 -0.45 10.27 11.92
CA GLU A 137 0.39 11.26 11.26
C GLU A 137 0.13 11.27 9.75
N GLY A 138 0.45 12.39 9.10
CA GLY A 138 0.31 12.55 7.65
C GLY A 138 1.59 12.18 6.91
N GLN A 139 1.46 11.41 5.83
CA GLN A 139 2.57 10.96 4.98
C GLN A 139 3.51 12.10 4.56
N MET A 140 2.94 13.23 4.14
CA MET A 140 3.69 14.40 3.65
C MET A 140 4.55 15.08 4.73
N ALA A 141 4.21 14.92 6.02
CA ALA A 141 4.96 15.48 7.13
C ALA A 141 6.08 14.54 7.60
N CYS A 142 5.92 13.23 7.43
CA CYS A 142 6.82 12.24 7.99
C CYS A 142 7.79 11.60 6.98
N VAL A 143 7.41 11.45 5.71
CA VAL A 143 8.29 10.86 4.69
C VAL A 143 9.29 11.90 4.19
N ASN A 144 10.57 11.52 4.13
CA ASN A 144 11.63 12.41 3.68
C ASN A 144 11.76 12.44 2.14
N TYR A 145 10.79 13.06 1.47
CA TYR A 145 10.83 13.27 0.00
C TYR A 145 12.02 14.11 -0.49
N GLY A 146 12.71 14.82 0.41
CA GLY A 146 13.90 15.60 0.10
C GLY A 146 15.18 14.77 -0.01
N ALA A 147 15.15 13.47 0.32
CA ALA A 147 16.32 12.61 0.25
C ALA A 147 16.86 12.50 -1.19
N PRO A 148 18.19 12.42 -1.38
CA PRO A 148 18.81 12.49 -2.72
C PRO A 148 18.48 11.31 -3.63
N ASN A 149 18.05 10.18 -3.06
CA ASN A 149 17.62 9.01 -3.82
C ASN A 149 16.11 9.03 -4.16
N PHE A 150 15.35 10.04 -3.73
CA PHE A 150 13.94 10.18 -4.12
C PHE A 150 13.81 10.85 -5.48
N ILE A 151 13.09 10.19 -6.39
CA ILE A 151 12.90 10.63 -7.76
C ILE A 151 11.40 10.73 -8.00
N HIS A 152 10.96 11.92 -8.40
CA HIS A 152 9.57 12.13 -8.80
C HIS A 152 9.27 11.30 -10.05
N ALA A 153 8.19 10.51 -9.99
CA ALA A 153 7.83 9.57 -11.04
C ALA A 153 6.37 9.70 -11.49
N ASP A 154 5.74 10.84 -11.20
CA ASP A 154 4.33 11.08 -11.46
C ASP A 154 4.12 12.21 -12.49
N MET A 155 2.89 12.32 -13.00
CA MET A 155 2.56 13.30 -14.03
C MET A 155 2.52 14.73 -13.45
N THR A 156 2.75 15.71 -14.32
CA THR A 156 2.45 17.12 -14.01
C THR A 156 0.93 17.32 -13.92
N THR A 157 0.49 18.40 -13.26
CA THR A 157 -0.94 18.77 -13.23
C THR A 157 -1.55 18.89 -14.63
N GLU A 158 -0.80 19.49 -15.56
CA GLU A 158 -1.21 19.65 -16.95
C GLU A 158 -1.34 18.30 -17.66
N GLY A 159 -0.36 17.41 -17.50
CA GLY A 159 -0.41 16.06 -18.06
C GLY A 159 -1.58 15.24 -17.50
N PHE A 160 -1.88 15.38 -16.21
CA PHE A 160 -3.04 14.74 -15.58
C PHE A 160 -4.35 15.21 -16.22
N PHE A 161 -4.58 16.51 -16.34
CA PHE A 161 -5.82 17.04 -16.93
C PHE A 161 -5.96 16.69 -18.41
N GLN A 162 -4.88 16.76 -19.19
CA GLN A 162 -4.88 16.34 -20.60
C GLN A 162 -5.31 14.88 -20.74
N SER A 163 -4.77 13.99 -19.90
CA SER A 163 -5.13 12.57 -19.94
C SER A 163 -6.58 12.29 -19.49
N GLN A 164 -7.20 13.16 -18.69
CA GLN A 164 -8.63 13.08 -18.40
C GLN A 164 -9.48 13.46 -19.62
N GLU A 165 -9.08 14.52 -20.34
CA GLU A 165 -9.75 14.94 -21.58
C GLU A 165 -9.66 13.88 -22.67
N GLU A 166 -8.48 13.29 -22.89
CA GLU A 166 -8.27 12.23 -23.89
C GLU A 166 -9.12 10.98 -23.62
N LYS A 167 -9.28 10.60 -22.34
CA LYS A 167 -10.14 9.47 -21.94
C LYS A 167 -11.62 9.86 -21.72
N GLN A 168 -11.99 11.12 -21.98
CA GLN A 168 -13.33 11.65 -21.75
C GLN A 168 -13.84 11.43 -20.31
N GLU A 169 -12.93 11.47 -19.34
CA GLU A 169 -13.25 11.33 -17.92
C GLU A 169 -13.76 12.65 -17.35
N THR A 170 -14.98 12.62 -16.82
CA THR A 170 -15.62 13.73 -16.12
C THR A 170 -15.98 13.26 -14.71
N PHE A 171 -16.23 14.21 -13.80
CA PHE A 171 -16.73 13.87 -12.46
C PHE A 171 -17.98 12.97 -12.51
N LEU A 172 -18.89 13.24 -13.45
CA LEU A 172 -20.11 12.45 -13.62
C LEU A 172 -19.81 11.01 -14.06
N THR A 173 -18.87 10.81 -14.98
CA THR A 173 -18.52 9.46 -15.45
C THR A 173 -17.74 8.68 -14.38
N LEU A 174 -16.87 9.33 -13.60
CA LEU A 174 -16.21 8.72 -12.44
C LEU A 174 -17.21 8.32 -11.35
N TRP A 175 -18.22 9.15 -11.08
CA TRP A 175 -19.29 8.85 -10.12
C TRP A 175 -20.19 7.70 -10.59
N LEU A 176 -20.52 7.64 -11.89
CA LEU A 176 -21.29 6.51 -12.44
C LEU A 176 -20.50 5.19 -12.34
N LYS A 177 -19.19 5.21 -12.61
CA LYS A 177 -18.29 4.04 -12.43
C LYS A 177 -18.29 3.56 -10.97
N SER A 178 -18.25 4.47 -9.98
CA SER A 178 -18.26 4.07 -8.56
C SER A 178 -19.60 3.45 -8.13
N ILE A 179 -20.73 3.99 -8.59
CA ILE A 179 -22.06 3.39 -8.35
C ILE A 179 -22.17 2.01 -8.98
N GLN A 180 -21.70 1.85 -10.22
CA GLN A 180 -21.73 0.56 -10.90
C GLN A 180 -20.89 -0.48 -10.14
N ALA A 181 -19.70 -0.11 -9.66
CA ALA A 181 -18.86 -0.97 -8.84
C ALA A 181 -19.53 -1.35 -7.50
N GLN A 182 -20.22 -0.41 -6.85
CA GLN A 182 -20.98 -0.69 -5.62
C GLN A 182 -22.16 -1.64 -5.86
N ASN A 183 -22.95 -1.42 -6.92
CA ASN A 183 -24.11 -2.23 -7.25
C ASN A 183 -23.76 -3.64 -7.72
N SER A 184 -22.52 -3.86 -8.16
CA SER A 184 -22.03 -5.17 -8.61
C SER A 184 -21.60 -6.07 -7.44
N ARG A 185 -21.72 -5.60 -6.19
CA ARG A 185 -21.42 -6.39 -4.99
C ARG A 185 -22.59 -7.30 -4.62
N THR A 186 -22.27 -8.54 -4.30
CA THR A 186 -23.23 -9.53 -3.79
C THR A 186 -23.27 -9.62 -2.25
N ASP A 187 -22.25 -9.09 -1.55
CA ASP A 187 -22.15 -9.15 -0.09
C ASP A 187 -22.10 -7.75 0.54
N ALA A 188 -23.25 -7.24 1.00
CA ALA A 188 -23.33 -6.00 1.74
C ALA A 188 -22.99 -6.25 3.22
N ARG A 189 -21.75 -5.94 3.65
CA ARG A 189 -21.41 -5.88 5.08
C ARG A 189 -22.28 -4.79 5.77
N PRO A 190 -22.79 -5.02 7.00
CA PRO A 190 -23.60 -4.02 7.69
C PRO A 190 -22.76 -2.78 8.03
N GLN A 191 -23.19 -1.61 7.55
CA GLN A 191 -22.57 -0.33 7.86
C GLN A 191 -22.96 0.13 9.28
N PRO A 192 -22.05 0.79 10.03
CA PRO A 192 -22.36 1.28 11.37
C PRO A 192 -23.49 2.33 11.33
N GLY A 193 -24.47 2.16 12.22
CA GLY A 193 -25.58 3.11 12.34
C GLY A 193 -25.16 4.42 13.03
N MET A 194 -25.94 5.49 12.85
CA MET A 194 -25.66 6.81 13.45
C MET A 194 -25.54 6.78 14.98
N ALA A 195 -26.30 5.92 15.65
CA ALA A 195 -26.23 5.74 17.10
C ALA A 195 -24.91 5.11 17.56
N GLU A 196 -24.37 4.17 16.77
CA GLU A 196 -23.10 3.50 17.04
C GLU A 196 -21.91 4.46 16.86
N LEU A 197 -21.95 5.28 15.80
CA LEU A 197 -20.96 6.34 15.58
C LEU A 197 -20.93 7.36 16.72
N LEU A 198 -22.10 7.80 17.20
CA LEU A 198 -22.19 8.70 18.37
C LEU A 198 -21.62 8.05 19.63
N ARG A 199 -21.93 6.77 19.87
CA ARG A 199 -21.36 6.01 20.99
C ARG A 199 -19.83 5.96 20.91
N ILE A 200 -19.28 5.69 19.72
CA ILE A 200 -17.83 5.65 19.49
C ILE A 200 -17.21 7.02 19.76
N LEU A 201 -17.77 8.10 19.22
CA LEU A 201 -17.24 9.46 19.42
C LEU A 201 -17.27 9.91 20.89
N MET A 202 -18.22 9.41 21.67
CA MET A 202 -18.35 9.69 23.11
C MET A 202 -17.54 8.72 23.99
N SER A 203 -16.84 7.73 23.41
CA SER A 203 -16.06 6.76 24.16
C SER A 203 -14.72 7.35 24.61
N GLY A 204 -14.14 6.78 25.68
CA GLY A 204 -12.83 7.19 26.19
C GLY A 204 -11.65 6.87 25.26
N ASP A 205 -11.85 5.96 24.31
CA ASP A 205 -10.86 5.60 23.28
C ASP A 205 -11.52 5.59 21.89
N SER A 206 -12.13 6.74 21.55
CA SER A 206 -12.86 6.92 20.29
C SER A 206 -11.96 6.77 19.06
N ALA A 207 -10.66 7.07 19.19
CA ALA A 207 -9.68 6.94 18.12
C ALA A 207 -9.48 5.47 17.71
N THR A 208 -9.23 4.56 18.66
CA THR A 208 -9.05 3.13 18.37
C THR A 208 -10.32 2.53 17.79
N GLU A 209 -11.47 2.80 18.39
CA GLU A 209 -12.77 2.31 17.92
C GLU A 209 -13.10 2.81 16.50
N MET A 210 -12.79 4.07 16.19
CA MET A 210 -12.98 4.63 14.86
C MET A 210 -12.00 4.03 13.83
N LYS A 211 -10.75 3.78 14.21
CA LYS A 211 -9.79 3.04 13.36
C LYS A 211 -10.32 1.64 13.04
N ARG A 212 -10.97 0.94 13.98
CA ARG A 212 -11.56 -0.39 13.72
C ARG A 212 -12.70 -0.31 12.70
N VAL A 213 -13.60 0.66 12.85
CA VAL A 213 -14.70 0.87 11.91
C VAL A 213 -14.18 1.17 10.50
N ILE A 214 -13.27 2.13 10.37
CA ILE A 214 -12.71 2.52 9.07
C ILE A 214 -11.85 1.40 8.48
N GLY A 215 -11.07 0.70 9.32
CA GLY A 215 -10.24 -0.45 8.96
C GLY A 215 -11.02 -1.52 8.19
N ARG A 216 -12.18 -1.91 8.71
CA ARG A 216 -13.06 -2.91 8.07
C ARG A 216 -13.67 -2.44 6.74
N GLU A 217 -13.76 -1.12 6.54
CA GLU A 217 -14.20 -0.52 5.29
C GLU A 217 -13.08 -0.42 4.25
N PHE A 218 -11.79 -0.56 4.61
CA PHE A 218 -10.70 -0.50 3.63
C PHE A 218 -10.73 -1.66 2.64
N ASP A 219 -11.00 -2.89 3.10
CA ASP A 219 -11.25 -4.03 2.21
C ASP A 219 -12.36 -3.68 1.20
N SER A 220 -13.41 -3.01 1.71
CA SER A 220 -14.56 -2.59 0.92
C SER A 220 -14.18 -1.55 -0.14
N VAL A 221 -13.25 -0.64 0.17
CA VAL A 221 -12.78 0.41 -0.75
C VAL A 221 -11.84 -0.17 -1.82
N GLU A 222 -10.98 -1.12 -1.48
CA GLU A 222 -10.05 -1.75 -2.43
C GLU A 222 -10.79 -2.56 -3.50
N GLU A 223 -11.79 -3.36 -3.12
CA GLU A 223 -12.63 -4.08 -4.09
C GLU A 223 -13.40 -3.13 -5.04
N ILE A 224 -13.87 -1.98 -4.54
CA ILE A 224 -14.51 -0.96 -5.39
C ILE A 224 -13.51 -0.42 -6.40
N LEU A 225 -12.29 -0.07 -5.94
CA LEU A 225 -11.22 0.44 -6.80
C LEU A 225 -10.81 -0.61 -7.85
N ALA A 226 -10.66 -1.87 -7.46
CA ALA A 226 -10.37 -2.98 -8.37
C ALA A 226 -11.49 -3.18 -9.42
N GLY A 227 -12.76 -3.08 -9.01
CA GLY A 227 -13.91 -3.18 -9.91
C GLY A 227 -13.99 -2.01 -10.91
N VAL A 228 -13.67 -0.79 -10.48
CA VAL A 228 -13.59 0.39 -11.35
C VAL A 228 -12.47 0.22 -12.38
N GLU A 229 -11.32 -0.33 -11.98
CA GLU A 229 -10.20 -0.59 -12.90
C GLU A 229 -10.51 -1.71 -13.90
N ALA A 230 -11.16 -2.80 -13.49
CA ALA A 230 -11.59 -3.88 -14.37
C ALA A 230 -12.59 -3.43 -15.45
N GLY A 231 -13.37 -2.37 -15.17
CA GLY A 231 -14.35 -1.77 -16.08
C GLY A 231 -13.79 -0.85 -17.18
N GLY A 232 -12.47 -0.78 -17.36
CA GLY A 232 -11.83 0.03 -18.40
C GLY A 232 -10.78 1.04 -17.89
N GLY A 233 -10.39 0.94 -16.61
CA GLY A 233 -9.41 1.80 -15.97
C GLY A 233 -9.89 3.25 -15.78
N THR A 234 -9.26 3.95 -14.86
CA THR A 234 -9.32 5.42 -14.82
C THR A 234 -7.99 6.02 -15.29
N THR A 235 -8.02 7.26 -15.77
CA THR A 235 -6.80 8.04 -16.00
C THR A 235 -5.97 8.17 -14.71
N ILE A 236 -6.63 8.12 -13.56
CA ILE A 236 -6.05 8.34 -12.23
C ILE A 236 -4.99 7.29 -11.87
N ILE A 237 -5.14 6.04 -12.30
CA ILE A 237 -4.20 4.97 -11.92
C ILE A 237 -3.39 4.52 -13.13
N GLY A 238 -4.04 4.10 -14.22
CA GLY A 238 -3.34 3.44 -15.34
C GLY A 238 -2.32 4.30 -16.06
N GLU A 239 -2.61 5.58 -16.34
CA GLU A 239 -1.66 6.48 -17.01
C GLU A 239 -0.49 6.84 -16.10
N ARG A 240 -0.80 7.15 -14.84
CA ARG A 240 0.18 7.50 -13.81
C ARG A 240 1.12 6.34 -13.53
N ASN A 241 0.60 5.11 -13.49
CA ASN A 241 1.40 3.90 -13.37
C ASN A 241 2.32 3.68 -14.56
N ARG A 242 1.84 3.90 -15.79
CA ARG A 242 2.70 3.80 -16.97
C ARG A 242 3.87 4.76 -16.87
N HIS A 243 3.59 6.03 -16.55
CA HIS A 243 4.63 7.05 -16.41
C HIS A 243 5.64 6.68 -15.32
N ALA A 244 5.17 6.20 -14.17
CA ALA A 244 6.03 5.74 -13.08
C ALA A 244 6.99 4.62 -13.53
N LEU A 245 6.49 3.68 -14.33
CA LEU A 245 7.31 2.57 -14.84
C LEU A 245 8.22 2.99 -16.00
N GLU A 246 7.89 4.03 -16.77
CA GLU A 246 8.84 4.65 -17.72
C GLU A 246 10.02 5.28 -16.98
N VAL A 247 9.75 5.95 -15.85
CA VAL A 247 10.81 6.48 -14.97
C VAL A 247 11.63 5.34 -14.36
N LEU A 248 11.00 4.23 -13.95
CA LEU A 248 11.70 3.02 -13.52
C LEU A 248 12.65 2.50 -14.59
N ASP A 249 12.16 2.33 -15.81
CA ASP A 249 12.96 1.83 -16.94
C ASP A 249 14.13 2.78 -17.25
N ARG A 250 13.93 4.10 -17.13
CA ARG A 250 15.00 5.12 -17.28
C ARG A 250 16.08 4.99 -16.20
N GLU A 251 15.70 4.86 -14.94
CA GLU A 251 16.67 4.72 -13.84
C GLU A 251 17.45 3.41 -13.92
N ILE A 252 16.79 2.32 -14.34
CA ILE A 252 17.45 1.04 -14.64
C ILE A 252 18.47 1.22 -15.76
N ALA A 253 18.10 1.90 -16.85
CA ALA A 253 19.02 2.20 -17.96
C ALA A 253 20.19 3.09 -17.53
N ALA A 254 20.00 3.96 -16.52
CA ALA A 254 21.05 4.73 -15.89
C ALA A 254 21.96 3.90 -14.93
N GLY A 255 21.73 2.59 -14.83
CA GLY A 255 22.59 1.66 -14.10
C GLY A 255 22.15 1.34 -12.67
N LYS A 256 20.99 1.87 -12.23
CA LYS A 256 20.42 1.56 -10.91
C LYS A 256 19.96 0.10 -10.87
N LYS A 257 20.21 -0.60 -9.76
CA LYS A 257 19.96 -2.05 -9.65
C LYS A 257 18.98 -2.41 -8.53
N ASN A 258 18.85 -1.59 -7.51
CA ASN A 258 17.90 -1.80 -6.41
C ASN A 258 16.98 -0.58 -6.27
N LEU A 259 15.77 -0.65 -6.82
CA LEU A 259 14.81 0.46 -6.89
C LEU A 259 13.56 0.15 -6.06
N ALA A 260 12.91 1.20 -5.54
CA ALA A 260 11.58 1.10 -4.96
C ALA A 260 10.61 2.04 -5.69
N VAL A 261 9.35 1.62 -5.81
CA VAL A 261 8.22 2.41 -6.30
C VAL A 261 7.27 2.60 -5.13
N PHE A 262 7.23 3.81 -4.58
CA PHE A 262 6.43 4.20 -3.43
C PHE A 262 5.18 4.96 -3.86
N TYR A 263 4.07 4.23 -3.96
CA TYR A 263 2.79 4.69 -4.51
C TYR A 263 1.65 4.24 -3.60
N GLY A 264 0.50 4.93 -3.67
CA GLY A 264 -0.71 4.52 -2.99
C GLY A 264 -1.04 3.04 -3.26
N ALA A 265 -1.44 2.29 -2.23
CA ALA A 265 -1.62 0.83 -2.35
C ALA A 265 -2.53 0.42 -3.54
N ALA A 266 -3.54 1.22 -3.84
CA ALA A 266 -4.45 1.03 -4.98
C ALA A 266 -3.78 1.05 -6.37
N HIS A 267 -2.59 1.66 -6.50
CA HIS A 267 -1.82 1.66 -7.75
C HIS A 267 -1.11 0.33 -7.99
N LEU A 268 -0.81 -0.41 -6.93
CA LEU A 268 0.15 -1.50 -6.98
C LEU A 268 -0.31 -2.76 -7.74
N PRO A 269 -1.62 -3.14 -7.78
CA PRO A 269 -2.05 -4.28 -8.60
C PRO A 269 -1.72 -4.14 -10.09
N ASP A 270 -1.98 -2.96 -10.68
CA ASP A 270 -1.63 -2.69 -12.08
C ASP A 270 -0.10 -2.58 -12.27
N MET A 271 0.62 -1.98 -11.31
CA MET A 271 2.09 -1.94 -11.36
C MET A 271 2.72 -3.33 -11.29
N GLU A 272 2.23 -4.22 -10.43
CA GLU A 272 2.70 -5.61 -10.33
C GLU A 272 2.51 -6.32 -11.66
N LYS A 273 1.30 -6.27 -12.23
CA LYS A 273 1.02 -6.88 -13.53
C LYS A 273 2.04 -6.42 -14.59
N ARG A 274 2.30 -5.11 -14.66
CA ARG A 274 3.25 -4.51 -15.60
C ARG A 274 4.72 -4.87 -15.29
N LEU A 275 5.10 -5.09 -14.04
CA LEU A 275 6.43 -5.59 -13.67
C LEU A 275 6.60 -7.05 -14.10
N LEU A 276 5.59 -7.90 -13.87
CA LEU A 276 5.60 -9.29 -14.29
C LEU A 276 5.73 -9.42 -15.82
N GLU A 277 5.01 -8.59 -16.57
CA GLU A 277 5.13 -8.47 -18.03
C GLU A 277 6.54 -8.04 -18.49
N ARG A 278 7.27 -7.29 -17.66
CA ARG A 278 8.68 -6.89 -17.87
C ARG A 278 9.70 -7.97 -17.46
N GLY A 279 9.23 -9.16 -17.13
CA GLY A 279 10.08 -10.30 -16.76
C GLY A 279 10.61 -10.26 -15.32
N PHE A 280 10.08 -9.38 -14.48
CA PHE A 280 10.31 -9.44 -13.05
C PHE A 280 9.53 -10.62 -12.44
N LYS A 281 10.05 -11.18 -11.35
CA LYS A 281 9.41 -12.24 -10.58
C LYS A 281 9.38 -11.84 -9.12
N LEU A 282 8.25 -12.06 -8.46
CA LEU A 282 8.11 -11.81 -7.04
C LEU A 282 9.04 -12.74 -6.25
N ILE A 283 9.88 -12.17 -5.39
CA ILE A 283 10.85 -12.94 -4.58
C ILE A 283 10.66 -12.75 -3.08
N ARG A 284 9.94 -11.70 -2.64
CA ARG A 284 9.71 -11.42 -1.23
C ARG A 284 8.50 -10.53 -1.04
N VAL A 285 7.70 -10.82 -0.02
CA VAL A 285 6.58 -9.98 0.43
C VAL A 285 6.76 -9.71 1.92
N GLU A 286 6.74 -8.44 2.30
CA GLU A 286 6.64 -8.01 3.69
C GLU A 286 5.36 -7.18 3.87
N HIS A 287 4.65 -7.37 4.98
CA HIS A 287 3.52 -6.52 5.34
C HIS A 287 3.94 -5.59 6.49
N LEU A 288 3.88 -4.30 6.23
CA LEU A 288 4.27 -3.23 7.15
C LEU A 288 3.03 -2.69 7.85
N LYS A 289 3.07 -2.61 9.18
CA LYS A 289 1.94 -2.14 9.99
C LYS A 289 1.83 -0.63 9.88
N ALA A 290 0.89 -0.17 9.06
CA ALA A 290 0.56 1.25 8.95
C ALA A 290 -0.21 1.72 10.18
N TRP A 291 -1.22 0.95 10.62
CA TRP A 291 -1.92 1.17 11.88
C TRP A 291 -1.69 -0.03 12.78
N LEU A 292 -1.35 0.21 14.04
CA LEU A 292 -1.30 -0.78 15.10
C LEU A 292 -2.29 -0.38 16.19
N LEU A 293 -3.35 -1.15 16.31
CA LEU A 293 -4.38 -0.94 17.32
C LEU A 293 -4.05 -1.83 18.51
N LYS A 294 -4.04 -1.23 19.71
CA LYS A 294 -3.91 -2.00 20.95
C LYS A 294 -5.17 -2.86 21.14
N PRO A 295 -5.04 -4.03 21.77
CA PRO A 295 -6.17 -4.88 22.13
C PRO A 295 -7.29 -4.10 22.82
#